data_AF-A0A6I7YKP3-F1
#
_entry.id   AF-A0A6I7YKP3-F1
#
_cell.length_a   1.000
_cell.length_b   1.000
_cell.length_c   1.000
_cell.angle_alpha   90.00
_cell.angle_beta   90.00
_cell.angle_gamma   90.00
#
_symmetry.space_group_name_H-M   'P 1'
#
loop_
_entity.id
_entity.type
_entity.pdbx_description
1 polymer ?
#
loop_
_entity_poly.entity_id
_entity_poly.type
_entity_poly.pdbx_seq_one_letter_code
_entity_poly.pdbx_strand_id
1 'polypeptide(L)'
;MGAKPLLVAGLGFGTALGVALGALAIAPNMPSGGAGGDDSLREEFQKKAQSEDILKAQADSSDSVMNKLAPLVVDGSLAQRPVMVIATGEADEGDVRAVRDLLKSADAEDAGQITLTDEFFRQEGADKLLSLVTNALPAGTKLDTKNVDAGTHSGQALGAALLMDPKTTEPLSSTKDRANLLQALRDAGYIDYEDGTILPAQAVVYVGGKGVSGYYTEASVNFLKAFDAAGGNTVVAARVEQTADDRIIGRLREEKSGISTVDSSNRTVSRMAAVMAVKEQLDGGKGAYGSAASADAAAPALPEDI
;
A
#
# COMPACT_ATOMS: atom_id res chain seq x y z
N MET A 1 -47.07 -12.71 42.29
CA MET A 1 -45.73 -12.93 42.89
C MET A 1 -45.04 -14.02 42.08
N GLY A 2 -44.12 -13.81 41.13
CA GLY A 2 -43.28 -12.66 40.83
C GLY A 2 -41.81 -12.96 41.15
N ALA A 3 -41.10 -13.71 40.28
CA ALA A 3 -39.63 -13.65 40.18
C ALA A 3 -39.15 -14.19 38.81
N LYS A 4 -38.22 -13.43 38.21
CA LYS A 4 -37.68 -13.47 36.85
C LYS A 4 -36.60 -14.56 36.64
N PRO A 5 -36.25 -14.90 35.38
CA PRO A 5 -35.04 -15.67 35.08
C PRO A 5 -33.79 -14.81 35.31
N LEU A 6 -32.74 -15.39 35.89
CA LEU A 6 -31.41 -14.76 35.96
C LEU A 6 -30.56 -15.30 34.79
N LEU A 7 -30.45 -14.48 33.75
CA LEU A 7 -29.35 -14.53 32.79
C LEU A 7 -28.07 -14.15 33.53
N VAL A 8 -27.06 -15.02 33.51
CA VAL A 8 -25.67 -14.60 33.74
C VAL A 8 -24.98 -14.61 32.38
N ALA A 9 -24.94 -13.43 31.77
CA ALA A 9 -23.99 -13.11 30.73
C ALA A 9 -22.62 -12.95 31.41
N GLY A 10 -21.69 -13.86 31.11
CA GLY A 10 -20.29 -13.74 31.49
C GLY A 10 -19.48 -13.32 30.27
N LEU A 11 -19.26 -12.01 30.15
CA LEU A 11 -18.35 -11.39 29.19
C LEU A 11 -16.95 -11.99 29.32
N GLY A 12 -16.38 -12.40 28.18
CA GLY A 12 -14.97 -12.68 28.05
C GLY A 12 -14.13 -11.41 28.17
N PHE A 13 -13.02 -11.49 28.90
CA PHE A 13 -11.79 -10.71 28.74
C PHE A 13 -10.80 -11.29 29.75
N GLY A 14 -9.96 -12.24 29.33
CA GLY A 14 -9.11 -12.98 30.28
C GLY A 14 -7.81 -13.55 29.74
N THR A 15 -7.36 -13.15 28.55
CA THR A 15 -6.16 -13.78 27.94
C THR A 15 -4.89 -12.92 27.96
N ALA A 16 -4.98 -11.60 28.16
CA ALA A 16 -3.76 -10.76 28.28
C ALA A 16 -3.24 -10.60 29.72
N LEU A 17 -4.12 -10.69 30.74
CA LEU A 17 -3.73 -10.58 32.16
C LEU A 17 -3.23 -11.90 32.78
N GLY A 18 -3.46 -13.05 32.13
CA GLY A 18 -3.10 -14.36 32.66
C GLY A 18 -1.61 -14.68 32.57
N VAL A 19 -0.89 -14.11 31.59
CA VAL A 19 0.54 -14.42 31.37
C VAL A 19 1.43 -13.72 32.39
N ALA A 20 1.07 -12.51 32.84
CA ALA A 20 1.83 -11.77 33.85
C ALA A 20 1.72 -12.41 35.26
N LEU A 21 0.58 -13.02 35.59
CA LEU A 21 0.38 -13.68 36.88
C LEU A 21 0.94 -15.12 36.94
N GLY A 22 1.12 -15.77 35.78
CA GLY A 22 1.73 -17.12 35.71
C GLY A 22 3.22 -17.16 36.06
N ALA A 23 3.95 -16.07 35.81
CA ALA A 23 5.38 -15.98 36.12
C ALA A 23 5.67 -15.67 37.60
N LEU A 24 4.69 -15.17 38.36
CA LEU A 24 4.85 -14.85 39.79
C LEU A 24 4.58 -16.04 40.73
N ALA A 25 4.02 -17.14 40.21
CA ALA A 25 3.59 -18.28 41.04
C ALA A 25 4.61 -19.43 41.15
N ILE A 26 5.73 -19.40 40.41
CA ILE A 26 6.73 -20.49 40.40
C ILE A 26 8.15 -19.92 40.59
N ALA A 27 8.47 -19.42 41.79
CA ALA A 27 9.83 -19.48 42.37
C ALA A 27 9.90 -18.83 43.77
N PRO A 28 9.50 -19.51 44.86
CA PRO A 28 9.83 -19.06 46.21
C PRO A 28 11.20 -19.63 46.60
N ASN A 29 12.27 -18.97 46.18
CA ASN A 29 13.56 -18.86 46.89
C ASN A 29 14.67 -18.40 45.93
N MET A 30 14.88 -17.08 45.85
CA MET A 30 16.23 -16.55 45.65
C MET A 30 16.46 -15.39 46.64
N PRO A 31 17.51 -15.46 47.48
CA PRO A 31 17.84 -14.39 48.40
C PRO A 31 18.43 -13.18 47.67
N SER A 32 17.89 -11.99 47.98
CA SER A 32 18.56 -10.68 47.95
C SER A 32 19.46 -10.35 46.75
N GLY A 33 18.92 -9.60 45.79
CA GLY A 33 19.70 -8.88 44.79
C GLY A 33 18.86 -7.97 43.88
N GLY A 34 18.57 -6.74 44.34
CA GLY A 34 18.24 -5.61 43.45
C GLY A 34 16.77 -5.26 43.22
N ALA A 35 16.11 -4.65 44.21
CA ALA A 35 14.81 -3.98 44.07
C ALA A 35 14.88 -2.62 43.32
N GLY A 36 15.81 -2.47 42.37
CA GLY A 36 16.07 -1.20 41.65
C GLY A 36 16.03 -1.30 40.12
N GLY A 37 15.76 -2.48 39.56
CA GLY A 37 15.67 -2.70 38.11
C GLY A 37 14.29 -2.43 37.51
N ASP A 38 13.23 -2.45 38.32
CA ASP A 38 11.84 -2.38 37.86
C ASP A 38 11.31 -0.92 37.76
N ASP A 39 11.75 -0.04 38.65
CA ASP A 39 11.30 1.37 38.65
C ASP A 39 11.94 2.19 37.53
N SER A 40 13.21 1.95 37.22
CA SER A 40 13.91 2.62 36.12
C SER A 40 13.36 2.22 34.76
N LEU A 41 13.02 0.94 34.56
CA LEU A 41 12.35 0.47 33.35
C LEU A 41 10.95 1.07 33.23
N ARG A 42 10.14 1.09 34.29
CA ARG A 42 8.81 1.73 34.28
C ARG A 42 8.88 3.22 33.96
N GLU A 43 9.82 3.95 34.56
CA GLU A 43 10.05 5.36 34.26
C GLU A 43 10.49 5.58 32.80
N GLU A 44 11.37 4.73 32.28
CA GLU A 44 11.81 4.81 30.89
C GLU A 44 10.66 4.53 29.92
N PHE A 45 9.83 3.52 30.19
CA PHE A 45 8.62 3.23 29.41
C PHE A 45 7.63 4.40 29.45
N GLN A 46 7.37 4.98 30.62
CA GLN A 46 6.49 6.15 30.75
C GLN A 46 7.03 7.36 29.96
N LYS A 47 8.34 7.62 30.02
CA LYS A 47 8.98 8.70 29.25
C LYS A 47 8.89 8.46 27.75
N LYS A 48 9.10 7.22 27.29
CA LYS A 48 8.95 6.86 25.86
C LYS A 48 7.52 7.02 25.40
N ALA A 49 6.55 6.48 26.14
CA ALA A 49 5.12 6.63 25.83
C ALA A 49 4.70 8.10 25.77
N GLN A 50 5.11 8.91 26.76
CA GLN A 50 4.84 10.34 26.75
C GLN A 50 5.49 11.05 25.55
N SER A 51 6.73 10.67 25.20
CA SER A 51 7.42 11.24 24.04
C SER A 51 6.72 10.87 22.73
N GLU A 52 6.25 9.62 22.60
CA GLU A 52 5.46 9.17 21.46
C GLU A 52 4.15 9.95 21.33
N ASP A 53 3.43 10.17 22.43
CA ASP A 53 2.20 10.96 22.44
C ASP A 53 2.45 12.41 22.01
N ILE A 54 3.54 13.03 22.48
CA ILE A 54 3.94 14.39 22.10
C ILE A 54 4.29 14.44 20.60
N LEU A 55 5.10 13.50 20.12
CA LEU A 55 5.50 13.45 18.71
C LEU A 55 4.30 13.23 17.81
N LYS A 56 3.38 12.33 18.20
CA LYS A 56 2.11 12.10 17.49
C LYS A 56 1.27 13.38 17.45
N ALA A 57 1.09 14.07 18.56
CA ALA A 57 0.32 15.31 18.61
C ALA A 57 0.92 16.43 17.74
N GLN A 58 2.25 16.57 17.76
CA GLN A 58 2.95 17.53 16.88
C GLN A 58 2.78 17.16 15.42
N ALA A 59 2.91 15.87 15.10
CA ALA A 59 2.74 15.37 13.75
C ALA A 59 1.29 15.62 13.28
N ASP A 60 0.27 15.29 14.09
CA ASP A 60 -1.14 15.50 13.75
C ASP A 60 -1.47 16.99 13.57
N SER A 61 -0.86 17.87 14.37
CA SER A 61 -0.96 19.32 14.20
C SER A 61 -0.37 19.77 12.86
N SER A 62 0.81 19.28 12.48
CA SER A 62 1.42 19.59 11.17
C SER A 62 0.57 19.08 10.01
N ASP A 63 0.02 17.85 10.13
CA ASP A 63 -0.88 17.28 9.12
C ASP A 63 -2.16 18.11 8.99
N SER A 64 -2.68 18.69 10.06
CA SER A 64 -3.86 19.56 9.99
C SER A 64 -3.65 20.81 9.11
N VAL A 65 -2.43 21.36 9.10
CA VAL A 65 -2.04 22.47 8.22
C VAL A 65 -1.82 21.95 6.81
N MET A 66 -1.06 20.86 6.66
CA MET A 66 -0.77 20.26 5.36
C MET A 66 -2.02 19.77 4.64
N ASN A 67 -3.07 19.35 5.34
CA ASN A 67 -4.35 18.97 4.73
C ASN A 67 -5.01 20.12 3.96
N LYS A 68 -4.71 21.37 4.33
CA LYS A 68 -5.21 22.56 3.64
C LYS A 68 -4.30 22.99 2.49
N LEU A 69 -3.00 22.74 2.62
CA LEU A 69 -1.99 23.18 1.64
C LEU A 69 -1.77 22.15 0.53
N ALA A 70 -1.85 20.85 0.84
CA ALA A 70 -1.55 19.79 -0.12
C ALA A 70 -2.39 19.88 -1.40
N PRO A 71 -3.72 20.14 -1.36
CA PRO A 71 -4.50 20.35 -2.58
C PRO A 71 -3.99 21.52 -3.43
N LEU A 72 -3.52 22.61 -2.81
CA LEU A 72 -2.99 23.78 -3.53
C LEU A 72 -1.64 23.49 -4.19
N VAL A 73 -0.81 22.66 -3.55
CA VAL A 73 0.51 22.27 -4.08
C VAL A 73 0.38 21.38 -5.31
N VAL A 74 -0.63 20.50 -5.35
CA VAL A 74 -0.81 19.56 -6.46
C VAL A 74 -1.76 20.08 -7.53
N ASP A 75 -2.41 21.22 -7.33
CA ASP A 75 -3.43 21.79 -8.22
C ASP A 75 -2.98 21.82 -9.69
N GLY A 76 -3.82 21.29 -10.58
CA GLY A 76 -3.56 21.21 -12.02
C GLY A 76 -2.34 20.39 -12.46
N SER A 77 -1.57 19.79 -11.55
CA SER A 77 -0.30 19.13 -11.87
C SER A 77 -0.46 17.88 -12.74
N LEU A 78 -1.63 17.26 -12.75
CA LEU A 78 -1.98 16.04 -13.48
C LEU A 78 -3.14 16.24 -14.48
N ALA A 79 -3.41 17.49 -14.87
CA ALA A 79 -4.44 17.80 -15.86
C ALA A 79 -4.31 16.93 -17.12
N GLN A 80 -5.43 16.33 -17.56
CA GLN A 80 -5.52 15.46 -18.75
C GLN A 80 -4.70 14.17 -18.66
N ARG A 81 -4.29 13.74 -17.46
CA ARG A 81 -3.58 12.47 -17.24
C ARG A 81 -4.54 11.46 -16.60
N PRO A 82 -4.87 10.36 -17.29
CA PRO A 82 -5.60 9.24 -16.69
C PRO A 82 -4.76 8.56 -15.62
N VAL A 83 -5.20 8.62 -14.36
CA VAL A 83 -4.51 8.00 -13.23
C VAL A 83 -5.43 7.01 -12.53
N MET A 84 -4.93 5.80 -12.32
CA MET A 84 -5.64 4.72 -11.63
C MET A 84 -5.06 4.50 -10.24
N VAL A 85 -5.92 4.12 -9.30
CA VAL A 85 -5.48 3.65 -7.98
C VAL A 85 -5.65 2.15 -7.88
N ILE A 86 -4.58 1.43 -7.55
CA ILE A 86 -4.63 0.01 -7.20
C ILE A 86 -4.38 -0.09 -5.70
N ALA A 87 -5.31 -0.66 -4.94
CA ALA A 87 -5.16 -0.84 -3.51
C ALA A 87 -5.07 -2.33 -3.15
N THR A 88 -4.24 -2.71 -2.20
CA THR A 88 -4.30 -4.07 -1.62
C THR A 88 -5.48 -4.21 -0.65
N GLY A 89 -5.97 -5.42 -0.42
CA GLY A 89 -7.05 -5.70 0.53
C GLY A 89 -6.74 -5.26 1.97
N GLU A 90 -5.46 -5.25 2.34
CA GLU A 90 -4.97 -4.75 3.63
C GLU A 90 -4.74 -3.23 3.67
N ALA A 91 -4.97 -2.50 2.57
CA ALA A 91 -4.76 -1.06 2.52
C ALA A 91 -5.80 -0.35 3.38
N ASP A 92 -5.38 0.67 4.13
CA ASP A 92 -6.29 1.49 4.90
C ASP A 92 -7.14 2.35 3.95
N GLU A 93 -8.46 2.21 4.02
CA GLU A 93 -9.35 2.93 3.12
C GLU A 93 -9.25 4.45 3.27
N GLY A 94 -8.87 4.95 4.45
CA GLY A 94 -8.62 6.38 4.67
C GLY A 94 -7.43 6.86 3.86
N ASP A 95 -6.36 6.07 3.81
CA ASP A 95 -5.16 6.36 3.03
C ASP A 95 -5.48 6.33 1.53
N VAL A 96 -6.24 5.32 1.06
CA VAL A 96 -6.70 5.20 -0.35
C VAL A 96 -7.58 6.39 -0.75
N ARG A 97 -8.60 6.73 0.05
CA ARG A 97 -9.50 7.86 -0.23
C ARG A 97 -8.73 9.18 -0.28
N ALA A 98 -7.85 9.42 0.67
CA ALA A 98 -7.09 10.67 0.71
C ALA A 98 -6.11 10.82 -0.47
N VAL A 99 -5.54 9.71 -0.98
CA VAL A 99 -4.77 9.74 -2.24
C VAL A 99 -5.67 10.09 -3.43
N ARG A 100 -6.86 9.48 -3.54
CA ARG A 100 -7.83 9.80 -4.62
C ARG A 100 -8.31 11.25 -4.58
N ASP A 101 -8.57 11.79 -3.40
CA ASP A 101 -8.98 13.19 -3.22
C ASP A 101 -7.87 14.16 -3.67
N LEU A 102 -6.60 13.83 -3.40
CA LEU A 102 -5.46 14.61 -3.87
C LEU A 102 -5.23 14.46 -5.38
N LEU A 103 -5.40 13.28 -5.96
CA LEU A 103 -5.36 13.08 -7.42
C LEU A 103 -6.43 13.93 -8.11
N LYS A 104 -7.64 13.96 -7.55
CA LYS A 104 -8.72 14.84 -8.03
C LYS A 104 -8.36 16.32 -7.90
N SER A 105 -7.75 16.72 -6.79
CA SER A 105 -7.27 18.09 -6.61
C SER A 105 -6.18 18.45 -7.62
N ALA A 106 -5.43 17.46 -8.12
CA ALA A 106 -4.42 17.63 -9.15
C ALA A 106 -4.98 17.65 -10.59
N ASP A 107 -6.30 17.66 -10.77
CA ASP A 107 -6.99 17.54 -12.06
C ASP A 107 -6.67 16.26 -12.84
N ALA A 108 -6.26 15.18 -12.15
CA ALA A 108 -6.10 13.87 -12.79
C ALA A 108 -7.46 13.35 -13.31
N GLU A 109 -7.46 12.74 -14.49
CA GLU A 109 -8.62 12.01 -15.00
C GLU A 109 -8.75 10.68 -14.22
N ASP A 110 -9.90 10.43 -13.60
CA ASP A 110 -10.12 9.21 -12.81
C ASP A 110 -10.21 7.99 -13.75
N ALA A 111 -9.15 7.16 -13.77
CA ALA A 111 -9.12 5.92 -14.54
C ALA A 111 -9.68 4.72 -13.75
N GLY A 112 -10.25 4.98 -12.57
CA GLY A 112 -10.90 4.01 -11.71
C GLY A 112 -10.00 3.53 -10.56
N GLN A 113 -10.60 2.68 -9.73
CA GLN A 113 -9.93 2.03 -8.60
C GLN A 113 -10.12 0.52 -8.68
N ILE A 114 -9.03 -0.22 -8.50
CA ILE A 114 -9.06 -1.68 -8.35
C ILE A 114 -8.53 -2.05 -6.98
N THR A 115 -9.26 -2.91 -6.27
CA THR A 115 -8.78 -3.55 -5.05
C THR A 115 -8.25 -4.94 -5.38
N LEU A 116 -6.96 -5.19 -5.16
CA LEU A 116 -6.39 -6.53 -5.14
C LEU A 116 -6.75 -7.15 -3.79
N THR A 117 -7.64 -8.15 -3.79
CA THR A 117 -8.06 -8.81 -2.56
C THR A 117 -6.88 -9.52 -1.88
N ASP A 118 -7.05 -9.92 -0.62
CA ASP A 118 -6.03 -10.67 0.12
C ASP A 118 -5.61 -11.94 -0.64
N GLU A 119 -6.54 -12.60 -1.35
CA GLU A 119 -6.30 -13.81 -2.15
C GLU A 119 -5.28 -13.60 -3.29
N PHE A 120 -5.12 -12.37 -3.79
CA PHE A 120 -4.27 -12.07 -4.94
C PHE A 120 -2.80 -12.46 -4.72
N PHE A 121 -2.30 -12.29 -3.49
CA PHE A 121 -0.90 -12.58 -3.13
C PHE A 121 -0.76 -13.78 -2.19
N ARG A 122 -1.79 -14.62 -2.07
CA ARG A 122 -1.72 -15.85 -1.29
C ARG A 122 -1.04 -16.96 -2.07
N GLN A 123 -0.17 -17.69 -1.39
CA GLN A 123 0.51 -18.83 -1.98
C GLN A 123 -0.47 -19.93 -2.38
N GLU A 124 -1.55 -20.13 -1.62
CA GLU A 124 -2.56 -21.16 -1.90
C GLU A 124 -3.34 -20.90 -3.21
N GLY A 125 -3.49 -19.64 -3.61
CA GLY A 125 -4.19 -19.23 -4.83
C GLY A 125 -3.29 -19.11 -6.06
N ALA A 126 -1.97 -19.16 -5.90
CA ALA A 126 -0.99 -18.79 -6.92
C ALA A 126 -1.16 -19.55 -8.24
N ASP A 127 -1.29 -20.87 -8.20
CA ASP A 127 -1.43 -21.71 -9.41
C ASP A 127 -2.75 -21.42 -10.15
N LYS A 128 -3.83 -21.17 -9.41
CA LYS A 128 -5.13 -20.81 -9.99
C LYS A 128 -5.08 -19.41 -10.60
N LEU A 129 -4.44 -18.44 -9.93
CA LEU A 129 -4.23 -17.10 -10.47
C LEU A 129 -3.42 -17.17 -11.77
N LEU A 130 -2.30 -17.90 -11.76
CA LEU A 130 -1.43 -18.10 -12.91
C LEU A 130 -2.18 -18.70 -14.11
N SER A 131 -2.97 -19.76 -13.88
CA SER A 131 -3.78 -20.39 -14.91
C SER A 131 -4.81 -19.41 -15.49
N LEU A 132 -5.46 -18.62 -14.63
CA LEU A 132 -6.47 -17.66 -15.04
C LEU A 132 -5.90 -16.53 -15.90
N VAL A 133 -4.80 -15.91 -15.47
CA VAL A 133 -4.16 -14.83 -16.24
C VAL A 133 -3.57 -15.32 -17.56
N THR A 134 -3.12 -16.58 -17.61
CA THR A 134 -2.66 -17.20 -18.87
C THR A 134 -3.81 -17.41 -19.85
N ASN A 135 -4.99 -17.81 -19.37
CA ASN A 135 -6.16 -18.08 -20.21
C ASN A 135 -6.91 -16.81 -20.65
N ALA A 136 -6.87 -15.76 -19.82
CA ALA A 136 -7.55 -14.48 -20.07
C ALA A 136 -6.60 -13.38 -20.56
N LEU A 137 -5.41 -13.75 -21.05
CA LEU A 137 -4.37 -12.82 -21.46
C LEU A 137 -4.81 -11.93 -22.64
N PRO A 138 -4.65 -10.59 -22.57
CA PRO A 138 -4.97 -9.72 -23.70
C PRO A 138 -4.16 -10.05 -24.94
N ALA A 139 -4.78 -9.91 -26.12
CA ALA A 139 -4.14 -10.25 -27.39
C ALA A 139 -2.84 -9.45 -27.60
N GLY A 140 -1.80 -10.12 -28.08
CA GLY A 140 -0.49 -9.50 -28.33
C GLY A 140 0.43 -9.39 -27.11
N THR A 141 -0.08 -9.65 -25.90
CA THR A 141 0.73 -9.69 -24.67
C THR A 141 1.68 -10.89 -24.70
N LYS A 142 2.93 -10.69 -24.27
CA LYS A 142 3.92 -11.75 -24.11
C LYS A 142 4.21 -11.94 -22.63
N LEU A 143 4.04 -13.17 -22.16
CA LEU A 143 4.46 -13.55 -20.81
C LEU A 143 5.94 -13.95 -20.80
N ASP A 144 6.61 -13.70 -19.68
CA ASP A 144 7.99 -14.15 -19.49
C ASP A 144 8.02 -15.69 -19.43
N THR A 145 8.92 -16.29 -20.21
CA THR A 145 9.07 -17.76 -20.27
C THR A 145 10.06 -18.31 -19.26
N LYS A 146 10.86 -17.44 -18.62
CA LYS A 146 11.84 -17.79 -17.59
C LYS A 146 11.27 -17.60 -16.18
N ASN A 147 10.51 -16.52 -15.99
CA ASN A 147 9.87 -16.20 -14.71
C ASN A 147 8.37 -16.50 -14.83
N VAL A 148 7.97 -17.66 -14.33
CA VAL A 148 6.61 -18.20 -14.44
C VAL A 148 5.85 -18.15 -13.12
N ASP A 149 6.28 -17.30 -12.18
CA ASP A 149 5.57 -17.10 -10.92
C ASP A 149 4.30 -16.26 -11.12
N ALA A 150 3.32 -16.49 -10.24
CA ALA A 150 2.02 -15.84 -10.31
C ALA A 150 2.13 -14.31 -10.21
N GLY A 151 3.08 -13.78 -9.42
CA GLY A 151 3.32 -12.34 -9.32
C GLY A 151 3.72 -11.73 -10.66
N THR A 152 4.77 -12.27 -11.29
CA THR A 152 5.25 -11.81 -12.60
C THR A 152 4.15 -11.86 -13.67
N HIS A 153 3.49 -13.01 -13.86
CA HIS A 153 2.51 -13.17 -14.94
C HIS A 153 1.24 -12.35 -14.72
N SER A 154 0.77 -12.23 -13.47
CA SER A 154 -0.37 -11.35 -13.17
C SER A 154 -0.02 -9.88 -13.36
N GLY A 155 1.21 -9.46 -13.04
CA GLY A 155 1.72 -8.11 -13.32
C GLY A 155 1.76 -7.81 -14.82
N GLN A 156 2.25 -8.74 -15.63
CA GLN A 156 2.26 -8.60 -17.09
C GLN A 156 0.85 -8.53 -17.68
N ALA A 157 -0.05 -9.41 -17.24
CA ALA A 157 -1.42 -9.45 -17.74
C ALA A 157 -2.20 -8.19 -17.36
N LEU A 158 -2.15 -7.77 -16.09
CA LEU A 158 -2.82 -6.55 -15.64
C LEU A 158 -2.17 -5.29 -16.22
N GLY A 159 -0.85 -5.24 -16.35
CA GLY A 159 -0.15 -4.13 -17.00
C GLY A 159 -0.60 -3.94 -18.44
N ALA A 160 -0.65 -5.02 -19.23
CA ALA A 160 -1.15 -4.98 -20.60
C ALA A 160 -2.65 -4.63 -20.69
N ALA A 161 -3.45 -5.07 -19.71
CA ALA A 161 -4.87 -4.79 -19.68
C ALA A 161 -5.19 -3.33 -19.32
N LEU A 162 -4.46 -2.76 -18.35
CA LEU A 162 -4.82 -1.51 -17.69
C LEU A 162 -4.04 -0.30 -18.17
N LEU A 163 -2.84 -0.47 -18.73
CA LEU A 163 -1.97 0.67 -19.03
C LEU A 163 -2.09 1.15 -20.48
N MET A 164 -1.69 2.40 -20.68
CA MET A 164 -1.45 3.01 -21.98
C MET A 164 0.03 2.87 -22.38
N ASP A 165 0.30 2.85 -23.68
CA ASP A 165 1.67 2.91 -24.20
C ASP A 165 2.30 4.28 -23.87
N PRO A 166 3.50 4.33 -23.26
CA PRO A 166 4.10 5.59 -22.82
C PRO A 166 4.50 6.52 -23.98
N LYS A 167 4.60 6.01 -25.22
CA LYS A 167 4.99 6.78 -26.41
C LYS A 167 3.78 7.23 -27.22
N THR A 168 2.82 6.33 -27.44
CA THR A 168 1.65 6.63 -28.29
C THR A 168 0.46 7.13 -27.49
N THR A 169 0.45 6.93 -26.16
CA THR A 169 -0.70 7.19 -25.27
C THR A 169 -1.97 6.42 -25.67
N GLU A 170 -1.83 5.38 -26.49
CA GLU A 170 -2.92 4.49 -26.85
C GLU A 170 -3.04 3.36 -25.80
N PRO A 171 -4.26 2.85 -25.53
CA PRO A 171 -4.43 1.69 -24.66
C PRO A 171 -3.67 0.47 -25.17
N LEU A 172 -2.97 -0.25 -24.28
CA LEU A 172 -2.21 -1.46 -24.64
C LEU A 172 -3.13 -2.65 -25.00
N SER A 173 -4.41 -2.59 -24.62
CA SER A 173 -5.40 -3.62 -24.91
C SER A 173 -6.74 -3.04 -25.32
N SER A 174 -7.50 -3.86 -26.05
CA SER A 174 -8.88 -3.53 -26.40
C SER A 174 -9.77 -3.47 -25.15
N THR A 175 -10.84 -2.68 -25.19
CA THR A 175 -11.83 -2.63 -24.10
C THR A 175 -12.40 -4.01 -23.78
N LYS A 176 -12.58 -4.86 -24.80
CA LYS A 176 -13.08 -6.22 -24.63
C LYS A 176 -12.09 -7.11 -23.88
N ASP A 177 -10.81 -7.07 -24.24
CA ASP A 177 -9.80 -7.92 -23.59
C ASP A 177 -9.56 -7.50 -22.14
N ARG A 178 -9.50 -6.19 -21.88
CA ARG A 178 -9.45 -5.65 -20.50
C ARG A 178 -10.67 -6.13 -19.70
N ALA A 179 -11.88 -5.98 -20.23
CA ALA A 179 -13.09 -6.42 -19.53
C ALA A 179 -13.09 -7.92 -19.23
N ASN A 180 -12.67 -8.76 -20.19
CA ASN A 180 -12.61 -10.21 -20.00
C ASN A 180 -11.64 -10.61 -18.88
N LEU A 181 -10.43 -10.04 -18.85
CA LEU A 181 -9.45 -10.32 -17.80
C LEU A 181 -9.96 -9.89 -16.42
N LEU A 182 -10.48 -8.66 -16.33
CA LEU A 182 -10.97 -8.10 -15.08
C LEU A 182 -12.17 -8.88 -14.53
N GLN A 183 -13.11 -9.26 -15.39
CA GLN A 183 -14.26 -10.11 -15.00
C GLN A 183 -13.79 -11.48 -14.52
N ALA A 184 -12.87 -12.14 -15.24
CA ALA A 184 -12.36 -13.43 -14.82
C ALA A 184 -11.67 -13.37 -13.44
N LEU A 185 -10.84 -12.35 -13.20
CA LEU A 185 -10.17 -12.16 -11.92
C LEU A 185 -11.16 -11.86 -10.79
N ARG A 186 -12.19 -11.04 -11.06
CA ARG A 186 -13.24 -10.71 -10.08
C ARG A 186 -14.11 -11.92 -9.74
N ASP A 187 -14.56 -12.67 -10.74
CA ASP A 187 -15.35 -13.89 -10.56
C ASP A 187 -14.58 -14.95 -9.77
N ALA A 188 -13.25 -14.98 -9.91
CA ALA A 188 -12.38 -15.86 -9.15
C ALA A 188 -12.05 -15.36 -7.73
N GLY A 189 -12.45 -14.12 -7.39
CA GLY A 189 -12.27 -13.50 -6.09
C GLY A 189 -10.90 -12.84 -5.88
N TYR A 190 -10.12 -12.58 -6.94
CA TYR A 190 -8.78 -11.99 -6.82
C TYR A 190 -8.79 -10.48 -6.77
N ILE A 191 -9.74 -9.84 -7.45
CA ILE A 191 -9.87 -8.38 -7.49
C ILE A 191 -11.32 -7.96 -7.25
N ASP A 192 -11.52 -6.71 -6.87
CA ASP A 192 -12.81 -6.04 -6.91
C ASP A 192 -12.68 -4.64 -7.52
N TYR A 193 -13.76 -4.17 -8.15
CA TYR A 193 -13.83 -2.86 -8.78
C TYR A 193 -15.29 -2.46 -9.05
N GLU A 194 -15.53 -1.17 -9.22
CA GLU A 194 -16.84 -0.64 -9.58
C GLU A 194 -17.12 -0.79 -11.09
N ASP A 195 -18.28 -1.32 -11.45
CA ASP A 195 -18.63 -1.58 -12.84
C ASP A 195 -18.64 -0.31 -13.69
N GLY A 196 -18.06 -0.39 -14.88
CA GLY A 196 -18.04 0.73 -15.83
C GLY A 196 -17.10 1.87 -15.46
N THR A 197 -16.28 1.74 -14.41
CA THR A 197 -15.35 2.80 -13.97
C THR A 197 -13.92 2.64 -14.48
N ILE A 198 -13.52 1.42 -14.87
CA ILE A 198 -12.13 1.13 -15.21
C ILE A 198 -11.78 1.56 -16.63
N LEU A 199 -10.93 2.57 -16.74
CA LEU A 199 -10.37 3.08 -17.99
C LEU A 199 -8.86 2.75 -18.08
N PRO A 200 -8.26 2.77 -19.27
CA PRO A 200 -6.81 2.69 -19.40
C PRO A 200 -6.13 3.85 -18.66
N ALA A 201 -5.03 3.58 -17.97
CA ALA A 201 -4.31 4.55 -17.17
C ALA A 201 -2.92 4.85 -17.77
N GLN A 202 -2.49 6.10 -17.68
CA GLN A 202 -1.14 6.52 -18.03
C GLN A 202 -0.19 6.45 -16.85
N ALA A 203 -0.72 6.50 -15.63
CA ALA A 203 0.02 6.27 -14.39
C ALA A 203 -0.84 5.53 -13.36
N VAL A 204 -0.18 4.87 -12.42
CA VAL A 204 -0.82 4.12 -11.35
C VAL A 204 -0.24 4.48 -10.01
N VAL A 205 -1.11 4.73 -9.03
CA VAL A 205 -0.73 4.76 -7.62
C VAL A 205 -1.15 3.44 -6.98
N TYR A 206 -0.17 2.62 -6.64
CA TYR A 206 -0.36 1.41 -5.86
C TYR A 206 -0.33 1.75 -4.37
N VAL A 207 -1.43 1.55 -3.66
CA VAL A 207 -1.56 1.79 -2.22
C VAL A 207 -1.50 0.45 -1.47
N GLY A 208 -0.38 0.22 -0.79
CA GLY A 208 -0.10 -1.00 -0.04
C GLY A 208 -0.53 -0.91 1.43
N GLY A 209 -1.04 -2.03 1.94
CA GLY A 209 -1.33 -2.23 3.35
C GLY A 209 -0.11 -2.63 4.20
N LYS A 210 -0.39 -3.31 5.31
CA LYS A 210 0.66 -3.78 6.24
C LYS A 210 1.52 -4.89 5.65
N GLY A 211 0.96 -5.80 4.86
CA GLY A 211 1.69 -6.91 4.26
C GLY A 211 2.41 -7.82 5.25
N VAL A 212 2.98 -8.90 4.71
CA VAL A 212 3.88 -9.81 5.43
C VAL A 212 5.13 -10.08 4.59
N SER A 213 6.24 -10.43 5.24
CA SER A 213 7.44 -10.87 4.52
C SER A 213 7.28 -12.28 3.97
N GLY A 214 8.27 -12.76 3.22
CA GLY A 214 8.21 -14.05 2.53
C GLY A 214 7.40 -13.97 1.24
N TYR A 215 6.61 -15.02 0.95
CA TYR A 215 5.94 -15.19 -0.34
C TYR A 215 5.11 -13.97 -0.77
N TYR A 216 4.33 -13.39 0.15
CA TYR A 216 3.51 -12.20 -0.14
C TYR A 216 4.35 -11.05 -0.71
N THR A 217 5.46 -10.72 -0.02
CA THR A 217 6.36 -9.66 -0.46
C THR A 217 7.06 -10.03 -1.77
N GLU A 218 7.45 -11.28 -1.94
CA GLU A 218 8.07 -11.76 -3.19
C GLU A 218 7.14 -11.61 -4.39
N ALA A 219 5.92 -12.15 -4.28
CA ALA A 219 4.89 -12.06 -5.31
C ALA A 219 4.49 -10.60 -5.59
N SER A 220 4.36 -9.77 -4.56
CA SER A 220 4.03 -8.34 -4.73
C SER A 220 5.12 -7.56 -5.46
N VAL A 221 6.39 -7.77 -5.12
CA VAL A 221 7.52 -7.10 -5.79
C VAL A 221 7.63 -7.56 -7.25
N ASN A 222 7.48 -8.86 -7.52
CA ASN A 222 7.47 -9.39 -8.87
C ASN A 222 6.30 -8.82 -9.69
N PHE A 223 5.11 -8.79 -9.10
CA PHE A 223 3.93 -8.15 -9.68
C PHE A 223 4.21 -6.70 -10.06
N LEU A 224 4.67 -5.89 -9.11
CA LEU A 224 4.90 -4.45 -9.33
C LEU A 224 5.95 -4.20 -10.43
N LYS A 225 7.05 -4.97 -10.44
CA LYS A 225 8.09 -4.85 -11.48
C LYS A 225 7.58 -5.25 -12.85
N ALA A 226 6.81 -6.34 -12.93
CA ALA A 226 6.23 -6.81 -14.17
C ALA A 226 5.14 -5.87 -14.71
N PHE A 227 4.35 -5.30 -13.81
CA PHE A 227 3.32 -4.31 -14.11
C PHE A 227 3.94 -3.01 -14.62
N ASP A 228 4.93 -2.46 -13.91
CA ASP A 228 5.62 -1.23 -14.30
C ASP A 228 6.33 -1.37 -15.65
N ALA A 229 6.88 -2.56 -15.96
CA ALA A 229 7.52 -2.83 -17.25
C ALA A 229 6.56 -2.73 -18.47
N ALA A 230 5.24 -2.77 -18.27
CA ALA A 230 4.27 -2.67 -19.35
C ALA A 230 4.01 -1.23 -19.82
N GLY A 231 3.97 -0.25 -18.90
CA GLY A 231 3.61 1.14 -19.24
C GLY A 231 4.52 2.22 -18.67
N GLY A 232 5.34 1.89 -17.67
CA GLY A 232 6.02 2.89 -16.83
C GLY A 232 5.03 3.72 -16.01
N ASN A 233 5.52 4.44 -15.01
CA ASN A 233 4.74 5.35 -14.15
C ASN A 233 3.90 4.67 -13.07
N THR A 234 4.45 3.63 -12.44
CA THR A 234 3.90 3.09 -11.20
C THR A 234 4.54 3.76 -9.99
N VAL A 235 3.72 4.35 -9.11
CA VAL A 235 4.12 4.84 -7.78
C VAL A 235 3.61 3.89 -6.72
N VAL A 236 4.46 3.44 -5.81
CA VAL A 236 4.09 2.57 -4.69
C VAL A 236 4.05 3.37 -3.40
N ALA A 237 2.86 3.59 -2.85
CA ALA A 237 2.64 4.26 -1.58
C ALA A 237 2.22 3.25 -0.50
N ALA A 238 2.89 3.22 0.64
CA ALA A 238 2.49 2.38 1.77
C ALA A 238 2.93 2.99 3.10
N ARG A 239 2.61 2.33 4.22
CA ARG A 239 3.05 2.80 5.55
C ARG A 239 4.55 2.55 5.77
N VAL A 240 5.12 3.26 6.73
CA VAL A 240 6.58 3.27 6.98
C VAL A 240 7.14 1.88 7.27
N GLU A 241 6.34 0.98 7.82
CA GLU A 241 6.73 -0.40 8.10
C GLU A 241 7.10 -1.18 6.82
N GLN A 242 6.65 -0.74 5.64
CA GLN A 242 7.04 -1.36 4.36
C GLN A 242 8.47 -1.06 3.92
N THR A 243 9.21 -0.20 4.64
CA THR A 243 10.59 0.15 4.28
C THR A 243 11.63 -0.79 4.84
N ALA A 244 11.25 -1.76 5.66
CA ALA A 244 12.17 -2.80 6.12
C ALA A 244 12.65 -3.66 4.93
N ASP A 245 13.89 -4.18 5.02
CA ASP A 245 14.58 -4.86 3.91
C ASP A 245 13.80 -6.07 3.36
N ASP A 246 13.01 -6.73 4.20
CA ASP A 246 12.18 -7.89 3.82
C ASP A 246 10.75 -7.52 3.38
N ARG A 247 10.50 -6.24 3.09
CA ARG A 247 9.19 -5.67 2.72
C ARG A 247 9.21 -5.00 1.36
N ILE A 248 8.01 -4.67 0.84
CA ILE A 248 7.82 -4.24 -0.55
C ILE A 248 8.63 -2.98 -0.88
N ILE A 249 8.48 -1.90 -0.11
CA ILE A 249 9.20 -0.65 -0.39
C ILE A 249 10.70 -0.83 -0.18
N GLY A 250 11.11 -1.51 0.91
CA GLY A 250 12.52 -1.80 1.19
C GLY A 250 13.20 -2.51 0.01
N ARG A 251 12.59 -3.59 -0.49
CA ARG A 251 13.09 -4.34 -1.66
C ARG A 251 13.13 -3.53 -2.95
N LEU A 252 12.07 -2.76 -3.24
CA LEU A 252 12.02 -1.95 -4.46
C LEU A 252 13.11 -0.86 -4.48
N ARG A 253 13.44 -0.29 -3.30
CA ARG A 253 14.54 0.67 -3.12
C ARG A 253 15.90 0.00 -3.23
N GLU A 254 16.10 -1.15 -2.58
CA GLU A 254 17.34 -1.93 -2.64
C GLU A 254 17.69 -2.34 -4.08
N GLU A 255 16.71 -2.82 -4.82
CA GLU A 255 16.86 -3.24 -6.23
C GLU A 255 16.98 -2.07 -7.21
N LYS A 256 16.88 -0.81 -6.74
CA LYS A 256 16.91 0.41 -7.55
C LYS A 256 15.96 0.36 -8.75
N SER A 257 14.73 -0.09 -8.50
CA SER A 257 13.72 -0.27 -9.52
C SER A 257 13.36 1.04 -10.28
N GLY A 258 12.58 0.93 -11.36
CA GLY A 258 12.02 2.08 -12.10
C GLY A 258 10.89 2.80 -11.34
N ILE A 259 10.43 2.20 -10.24
CA ILE A 259 9.23 2.56 -9.51
C ILE A 259 9.56 3.61 -8.44
N SER A 260 8.83 4.72 -8.45
CA SER A 260 8.87 5.67 -7.32
C SER A 260 8.19 5.06 -6.11
N THR A 261 8.77 5.24 -4.93
CA THR A 261 8.25 4.66 -3.68
C THR A 261 7.98 5.75 -2.65
N VAL A 262 6.84 5.68 -1.98
CA VAL A 262 6.42 6.66 -0.98
C VAL A 262 6.03 5.93 0.30
N ASP A 263 6.78 6.11 1.38
CA ASP A 263 6.45 5.54 2.68
C ASP A 263 5.62 6.49 3.55
N SER A 264 5.16 6.01 4.70
CA SER A 264 4.38 6.80 5.66
C SER A 264 3.06 7.35 5.08
N SER A 265 2.38 6.59 4.21
CA SER A 265 1.11 6.97 3.56
C SER A 265 -0.03 7.40 4.50
N ASN A 266 0.07 7.10 5.79
CA ASN A 266 -0.83 7.61 6.83
C ASN A 266 -0.63 9.10 7.15
N ARG A 267 0.42 9.72 6.60
CA ARG A 267 0.76 11.14 6.75
C ARG A 267 0.37 11.93 5.52
N THR A 268 -0.13 13.15 5.72
CA THR A 268 -0.60 13.99 4.61
C THR A 268 0.52 14.37 3.65
N VAL A 269 1.71 14.68 4.16
CA VAL A 269 2.89 15.01 3.34
C VAL A 269 3.23 13.86 2.40
N SER A 270 3.19 12.62 2.88
CA SER A 270 3.45 11.45 2.04
C SER A 270 2.38 11.23 0.98
N ARG A 271 1.09 11.43 1.28
CA ARG A 271 0.04 11.32 0.25
C ARG A 271 0.18 12.39 -0.84
N MET A 272 0.56 13.61 -0.47
CA MET A 272 0.92 14.67 -1.41
C MET A 272 2.14 14.25 -2.25
N ALA A 273 3.18 13.71 -1.61
CA ALA A 273 4.38 13.21 -2.29
C ALA A 273 4.06 12.09 -3.29
N ALA A 274 3.10 11.20 -2.99
CA ALA A 274 2.68 10.16 -3.93
C ALA A 274 2.10 10.76 -5.23
N VAL A 275 1.26 11.80 -5.12
CA VAL A 275 0.71 12.50 -6.30
C VAL A 275 1.79 13.25 -7.06
N MET A 276 2.69 13.94 -6.36
CA MET A 276 3.85 14.59 -6.99
C MET A 276 4.78 13.58 -7.69
N ALA A 277 4.95 12.39 -7.11
CA ALA A 277 5.78 11.33 -7.69
C ALA A 277 5.16 10.77 -8.98
N VAL A 278 3.82 10.77 -9.11
CA VAL A 278 3.15 10.44 -10.37
C VAL A 278 3.56 11.45 -11.44
N LYS A 279 3.50 12.75 -11.13
CA LYS A 279 3.93 13.79 -12.07
C LYS A 279 5.39 13.63 -12.46
N GLU A 280 6.27 13.41 -11.49
CA GLU A 280 7.69 13.20 -11.75
C GLU A 280 7.95 11.99 -12.66
N GLN A 281 7.30 10.85 -12.42
CA GLN A 281 7.44 9.68 -13.27
C GLN A 281 6.95 9.93 -14.69
N LEU A 282 5.81 10.62 -14.83
CA LEU A 282 5.28 11.01 -16.12
C LEU A 282 6.19 11.97 -16.91
N ASP A 283 7.12 12.65 -16.23
CA ASP A 283 8.18 13.48 -16.81
C ASP A 283 9.52 12.70 -17.00
N GLY A 284 9.56 11.43 -16.62
CA GLY A 284 10.72 10.54 -16.74
C GLY A 284 11.65 10.53 -15.52
N GLY A 285 11.29 11.21 -14.43
CA GLY A 285 12.00 11.16 -13.15
C GLY A 285 11.54 9.99 -12.27
N LYS A 286 12.18 9.83 -11.11
CA LYS A 286 11.78 8.87 -10.05
C LYS A 286 12.53 9.14 -8.76
N GLY A 287 12.01 8.65 -7.64
CA GLY A 287 12.70 8.71 -6.35
C GLY A 287 12.08 7.87 -5.23
N ALA A 288 12.81 7.80 -4.12
CA ALA A 288 12.32 7.26 -2.85
C ALA A 288 11.90 8.40 -1.92
N TYR A 289 10.63 8.45 -1.54
CA TYR A 289 10.03 9.52 -0.76
C TYR A 289 9.44 9.05 0.56
N GLY A 290 9.42 9.93 1.56
CA GLY A 290 8.76 9.69 2.83
C GLY A 290 9.62 10.07 4.02
N SER A 291 9.40 9.39 5.15
CA SER A 291 10.04 9.70 6.44
C SER A 291 11.09 8.67 6.85
N ALA A 292 11.16 7.53 6.18
CA ALA A 292 12.15 6.51 6.50
C ALA A 292 13.57 6.95 6.11
N ALA A 293 14.58 6.42 6.81
CA ALA A 293 15.99 6.69 6.51
C ALA A 293 16.43 6.24 5.11
N SER A 294 15.68 5.34 4.47
CA SER A 294 15.90 4.91 3.09
C SER A 294 15.24 5.80 2.04
N ALA A 295 14.60 6.91 2.44
CA ALA A 295 14.07 7.91 1.52
C ALA A 295 15.16 8.90 1.10
N ASP A 296 15.14 9.30 -0.18
CA ASP A 296 16.00 10.34 -0.74
C ASP A 296 15.56 11.74 -0.26
N ALA A 297 14.24 11.94 -0.11
CA ALA A 297 13.63 13.19 0.35
C ALA A 297 12.22 12.93 0.92
N ALA A 298 11.61 13.95 1.54
CA ALA A 298 10.23 13.86 2.01
C ALA A 298 9.20 13.81 0.86
N ALA A 299 9.50 14.48 -0.25
CA ALA A 299 8.67 14.55 -1.46
C ALA A 299 9.56 14.91 -2.66
N PRO A 300 9.08 14.73 -3.91
CA PRO A 300 9.71 15.34 -5.09
C PRO A 300 9.87 16.85 -4.94
N ALA A 301 10.72 17.45 -5.77
CA ALA A 301 10.89 18.89 -5.79
C ALA A 301 9.56 19.60 -6.05
N LEU A 302 9.29 20.67 -5.30
CA LEU A 302 8.11 21.49 -5.54
C LEU A 302 8.26 22.24 -6.88
N PRO A 303 7.15 22.44 -7.62
CA PRO A 303 7.09 23.40 -8.71
C PRO A 303 7.69 24.76 -8.29
N GLU A 304 8.40 25.44 -9.18
CA GLU A 304 9.04 26.74 -8.86
C GLU A 304 8.02 27.89 -8.71
N ASP A 305 6.77 27.69 -9.14
CA ASP A 305 5.74 28.74 -9.27
C ASP A 305 4.63 28.70 -8.18
N ILE A 306 4.87 28.09 -7.02
CA ILE A 306 3.91 28.07 -5.88
C ILE A 306 3.99 29.36 -5.05
#